data_AF-A0A6N8IX17-F1
#
_entry.id   AF-A0A6N8IX17-F1
#
_cell.length_a   1.000
_cell.length_b   1.000
_cell.length_c   1.000
_cell.angle_alpha   90.00
_cell.angle_beta   90.00
_cell.angle_gamma   90.00
#
_symmetry.space_group_name_H-M   'P 1'
#
loop_
_entity.id
_entity.type
_entity.pdbx_description
1 polymer ?
#
loop_
_entity_poly.entity_id
_entity_poly.type
_entity_poly.pdbx_seq_one_letter_code
_entity_poly.pdbx_strand_id
1 'polypeptide(L)'
;MTEWWTYRPSDFLMFSARNWARLLEGAHRDAWPLQLLLAALVLALLAGAWTRPAAATRACLALLALGWCGVGWSFHWTRFAAINTAAPWFAAAWALEAALLLAWAWRGPAAAAEPALRAAGLAVALAAVVAYPLLAPLTGRPWWQAELAGLTPDATALFTAGLLLALPVRQRAWLLVLPVLWLVVGWTTAWLLYG
;
A
#
# COMPACT_ATOMS: atom_id res chain seq x y z
N MET A 1 29.46 17.08 -25.68
CA MET A 1 28.81 16.92 -24.36
C MET A 1 27.33 16.77 -24.62
N THR A 2 26.71 15.69 -24.16
CA THR A 2 25.25 15.53 -24.25
C THR A 2 24.62 16.55 -23.31
N GLU A 3 23.70 17.36 -23.82
CA GLU A 3 23.09 18.44 -23.06
C GLU A 3 22.07 17.88 -22.08
N TRP A 4 22.19 18.23 -20.79
CA TRP A 4 21.39 17.65 -19.69
C TRP A 4 19.88 17.90 -19.81
N TRP A 5 19.46 18.83 -20.66
CA TRP A 5 18.04 19.09 -20.97
C TRP A 5 17.43 18.13 -22.00
N THR A 6 18.22 17.20 -22.56
CA THR A 6 17.72 16.15 -23.44
C THR A 6 17.16 14.94 -22.68
N TYR A 7 17.48 14.81 -21.39
CA TYR A 7 16.96 13.72 -20.55
C TYR A 7 15.48 13.92 -20.23
N ARG A 8 14.73 12.83 -20.35
CA ARG A 8 13.35 12.71 -19.90
C ARG A 8 13.31 12.15 -18.48
N PRO A 9 12.27 12.43 -17.67
CA PRO A 9 12.12 11.83 -16.34
C PRO A 9 12.20 10.29 -16.33
N SER A 10 11.77 9.63 -17.41
CA SER A 10 11.86 8.18 -17.59
C SER A 10 13.30 7.66 -17.67
N ASP A 11 14.25 8.48 -18.13
CA ASP A 11 15.66 8.10 -18.27
C ASP A 11 16.35 7.92 -16.91
N PHE A 12 15.75 8.45 -15.84
CA PHE A 12 16.22 8.27 -14.46
C PHE A 12 15.63 7.02 -13.77
N LEU A 13 14.70 6.30 -14.40
CA LEU A 13 14.22 5.04 -13.86
C LEU A 13 15.29 3.95 -13.98
N MET A 14 15.63 3.34 -12.86
CA MET A 14 16.64 2.28 -12.79
C MET A 14 16.12 0.92 -13.31
N PHE A 15 14.85 0.83 -13.66
CA PHE A 15 14.19 -0.42 -14.04
C PHE A 15 13.09 -0.18 -15.09
N SER A 16 12.79 -1.23 -15.85
CA SER A 16 11.75 -1.21 -16.90
C SER A 16 10.41 -1.78 -16.41
N ALA A 17 9.34 -1.58 -17.18
CA ALA A 17 8.03 -2.15 -16.90
C ALA A 17 8.06 -3.69 -16.78
N ARG A 18 8.93 -4.36 -17.57
CA ARG A 18 9.17 -5.82 -17.46
C ARG A 18 9.80 -6.21 -16.13
N ASN A 19 10.72 -5.40 -15.60
CA ASN A 19 11.31 -5.66 -14.28
C ASN A 19 10.25 -5.48 -13.18
N TRP A 20 9.41 -4.44 -13.28
CA TRP A 20 8.30 -4.23 -12.36
C TRP A 20 7.31 -5.39 -12.35
N ALA A 21 6.87 -5.84 -13.53
CA ALA A 21 5.98 -6.99 -13.66
C ALA A 21 6.57 -8.26 -12.99
N ARG A 22 7.87 -8.51 -13.17
CA ARG A 22 8.55 -9.65 -12.54
C ARG A 22 8.64 -9.54 -11.01
N LEU A 23 8.75 -8.32 -10.45
CA LEU A 23 8.70 -8.12 -9.00
C LEU A 23 7.34 -8.54 -8.44
N LEU A 24 6.25 -8.14 -9.11
CA LEU A 24 4.88 -8.50 -8.70
C LEU A 24 4.68 -10.03 -8.77
N GLU A 25 5.08 -10.65 -9.87
CA GLU A 25 5.00 -12.12 -10.01
C GLU A 25 5.81 -12.86 -8.95
N GLY A 26 7.03 -12.38 -8.66
CA GLY A 26 7.87 -12.93 -7.59
C GLY A 26 7.21 -12.80 -6.22
N ALA A 27 6.64 -11.63 -5.91
CA ALA A 27 5.93 -11.40 -4.66
C ALA A 27 4.77 -12.39 -4.48
N HIS A 28 3.95 -12.58 -5.51
CA HIS A 28 2.86 -13.55 -5.45
C HIS A 28 3.33 -15.01 -5.34
N ARG A 29 4.36 -15.39 -6.12
CA ARG A 29 4.88 -16.77 -6.11
C ARG A 29 5.40 -17.16 -4.74
N ASP A 30 6.18 -16.27 -4.12
CA ASP A 30 6.80 -16.52 -2.82
C ASP A 30 5.81 -16.42 -1.66
N ALA A 31 4.75 -15.61 -1.82
CA ALA A 31 3.68 -15.49 -0.85
C ALA A 31 2.59 -16.56 -1.04
N TRP A 32 2.67 -17.46 -2.02
CA TRP A 32 1.72 -18.55 -2.13
C TRP A 32 1.98 -19.60 -1.03
N PRO A 33 0.97 -20.08 -0.28
CA PRO A 33 -0.46 -19.75 -0.33
C PRO A 33 -0.91 -18.66 0.67
N LEU A 34 0.03 -18.05 1.40
CA LEU A 34 -0.22 -16.99 2.41
C LEU A 34 -1.11 -15.84 1.90
N GLN A 35 -1.10 -15.55 0.61
CA GLN A 35 -1.98 -14.54 0.01
C GLN A 35 -3.49 -14.77 0.27
N LEU A 36 -3.92 -16.02 0.46
CA LEU A 36 -5.31 -16.32 0.84
C LEU A 36 -5.63 -15.82 2.26
N LEU A 37 -4.68 -15.99 3.19
CA LEU A 37 -4.80 -15.45 4.54
C LEU A 37 -4.77 -13.92 4.52
N LEU A 38 -3.88 -13.32 3.73
CA LEU A 38 -3.82 -11.86 3.59
C LEU A 38 -5.14 -11.29 3.04
N ALA A 39 -5.72 -11.91 2.01
CA ALA A 39 -7.01 -11.52 1.47
C ALA A 39 -8.13 -11.63 2.54
N ALA A 40 -8.16 -12.74 3.30
CA ALA A 40 -9.13 -12.91 4.39
C ALA A 40 -8.97 -11.84 5.48
N LEU A 41 -7.73 -11.51 5.86
CA LEU A 41 -7.45 -10.47 6.85
C LEU A 41 -7.88 -9.09 6.33
N VAL A 42 -7.55 -8.72 5.11
CA VAL A 42 -7.94 -7.45 4.48
C VAL A 42 -9.47 -7.30 4.45
N LEU A 43 -10.19 -8.35 4.06
CA LEU A 43 -11.65 -8.37 4.07
C LEU A 43 -12.22 -8.26 5.49
N ALA A 44 -11.62 -8.94 6.48
CA ALA A 44 -12.03 -8.84 7.87
C ALA A 44 -11.82 -7.43 8.44
N LEU A 45 -10.71 -6.77 8.08
CA LEU A 45 -10.44 -5.38 8.46
C LEU A 45 -11.47 -4.42 7.88
N LEU A 46 -11.80 -4.56 6.59
CA LEU A 46 -12.81 -3.75 5.92
C LEU A 46 -14.20 -3.96 6.55
N ALA A 47 -14.58 -5.21 6.81
CA ALA A 47 -15.84 -5.55 7.47
C ALA A 47 -15.90 -5.00 8.91
N GLY A 48 -14.80 -5.04 9.65
CA GLY A 48 -14.68 -4.46 10.99
C GLY A 48 -14.87 -2.95 10.97
N ALA A 49 -14.21 -2.25 10.05
CA ALA A 49 -14.37 -0.81 9.85
C ALA A 49 -15.81 -0.42 9.43
N TRP A 50 -16.46 -1.28 8.65
CA TRP A 50 -17.84 -1.09 8.22
C TRP A 50 -18.85 -1.27 9.36
N THR A 51 -18.70 -2.32 10.17
CA THR A 51 -19.73 -2.75 11.13
C THR A 51 -19.51 -2.20 12.54
N ARG A 52 -18.27 -2.19 13.03
CA ARG A 52 -17.92 -1.82 14.41
C ARG A 52 -16.62 -1.01 14.45
N PRO A 53 -16.60 0.20 13.84
CA PRO A 53 -15.36 0.95 13.61
C PRO A 53 -14.56 1.19 14.89
N ALA A 54 -15.19 1.59 16.00
CA ALA A 54 -14.48 1.84 17.26
C ALA A 54 -13.82 0.58 17.84
N ALA A 55 -14.50 -0.57 17.80
CA ALA A 55 -13.95 -1.84 18.27
C ALA A 55 -12.88 -2.38 17.32
N ALA A 56 -13.02 -2.14 16.02
CA ALA A 56 -12.10 -2.58 14.99
C ALA A 56 -10.81 -1.75 14.94
N THR A 57 -10.82 -0.48 15.36
CA THR A 57 -9.68 0.45 15.20
C THR A 57 -8.36 -0.14 15.66
N ARG A 58 -8.29 -0.69 16.88
CA ARG A 58 -7.04 -1.23 17.42
C ARG A 58 -6.51 -2.39 16.58
N ALA A 59 -7.40 -3.33 16.21
CA ALA A 59 -7.03 -4.48 15.39
C ALA A 59 -6.60 -4.04 13.98
N CYS A 60 -7.31 -3.08 13.37
CA CYS A 60 -6.96 -2.51 12.08
C CYS A 60 -5.58 -1.87 12.11
N LEU A 61 -5.31 -0.97 13.05
CA LEU A 61 -4.01 -0.31 13.15
C LEU A 61 -2.86 -1.31 13.38
N ALA A 62 -3.05 -2.29 14.26
CA ALA A 62 -2.04 -3.31 14.51
C ALA A 62 -1.78 -4.21 13.29
N LEU A 63 -2.84 -4.65 12.60
CA LEU A 63 -2.70 -5.49 11.40
C LEU A 63 -2.16 -4.71 10.20
N LEU A 64 -2.52 -3.43 10.06
CA LEU A 64 -1.91 -2.54 9.06
C LEU A 64 -0.43 -2.33 9.35
N ALA A 65 -0.03 -2.18 10.62
CA ALA A 65 1.39 -2.11 10.99
C ALA A 65 2.16 -3.36 10.54
N LEU A 66 1.58 -4.56 10.75
CA LEU A 66 2.17 -5.80 10.26
C LEU A 66 2.22 -5.85 8.73
N GLY A 67 1.19 -5.38 8.03
CA GLY A 67 1.17 -5.27 6.58
C GLY A 67 2.25 -4.32 6.05
N TRP A 68 2.40 -3.14 6.65
CA TRP A 68 3.44 -2.18 6.31
C TRP A 68 4.85 -2.73 6.56
N CYS A 69 5.08 -3.36 7.72
CA CYS A 69 6.35 -4.00 8.02
C CYS A 69 6.65 -5.14 7.04
N GLY A 70 5.65 -5.98 6.75
CA GLY A 70 5.74 -7.11 5.84
C GLY A 70 6.05 -6.68 4.40
N VAL A 71 5.39 -5.66 3.88
CA VAL A 71 5.65 -5.12 2.53
C VAL A 71 7.00 -4.37 2.49
N GLY A 72 7.33 -3.58 3.51
CA GLY A 72 8.64 -2.93 3.63
C GLY A 72 9.79 -3.93 3.58
N TRP A 73 9.66 -5.05 4.29
CA TRP A 73 10.65 -6.11 4.29
C TRP A 73 10.64 -6.93 2.99
N SER A 74 9.50 -7.57 2.67
CA SER A 74 9.41 -8.50 1.55
C SER A 74 9.52 -7.77 0.20
N PHE A 75 8.81 -6.68 -0.01
CA PHE A 75 8.83 -6.02 -1.30
C PHE A 75 10.01 -5.05 -1.44
N HIS A 76 10.11 -4.06 -0.56
CA HIS A 76 11.12 -3.00 -0.72
C HIS A 76 12.54 -3.47 -0.43
N TRP A 77 12.76 -4.12 0.72
CA TRP A 77 14.10 -4.53 1.12
C TRP A 77 14.60 -5.74 0.33
N THR A 78 13.88 -6.86 0.34
CA THR A 78 14.42 -8.11 -0.24
C THR A 78 14.37 -8.17 -1.77
N ARG A 79 13.41 -7.49 -2.42
CA ARG A 79 13.23 -7.57 -3.88
C ARG A 79 13.63 -6.29 -4.59
N PHE A 80 13.10 -5.15 -4.15
CA PHE A 80 13.26 -3.89 -4.89
C PHE A 80 14.65 -3.26 -4.71
N ALA A 81 15.28 -3.41 -3.54
CA ALA A 81 16.63 -2.91 -3.28
C ALA A 81 17.72 -3.49 -4.20
N ALA A 82 17.48 -4.66 -4.79
CA ALA A 82 18.40 -5.25 -5.75
C ALA A 82 18.48 -4.46 -7.08
N ILE A 83 17.45 -3.67 -7.41
CA ILE A 83 17.36 -2.97 -8.70
C ILE A 83 17.09 -1.46 -8.59
N ASN A 84 16.77 -0.94 -7.39
CA ASN A 84 16.53 0.47 -7.17
C ASN A 84 17.25 0.94 -5.90
N THR A 85 18.16 1.90 -6.05
CA THR A 85 18.95 2.47 -4.94
C THR A 85 18.11 3.25 -3.94
N ALA A 86 16.91 3.70 -4.32
CA ALA A 86 15.96 4.35 -3.40
C ALA A 86 15.21 3.35 -2.51
N ALA A 87 15.13 2.07 -2.90
CA ALA A 87 14.28 1.09 -2.22
C ALA A 87 14.66 0.78 -0.75
N PRO A 88 15.93 0.79 -0.32
CA PRO A 88 16.28 0.74 1.10
C PRO A 88 15.65 1.87 1.92
N TRP A 89 15.58 3.08 1.37
CA TRP A 89 14.94 4.23 2.02
C TRP A 89 13.42 4.07 2.06
N PHE A 90 12.81 3.50 1.01
CA PHE A 90 11.40 3.11 1.04
C PHE A 90 11.15 2.08 2.14
N ALA A 91 11.96 1.03 2.25
CA ALA A 91 11.81 0.05 3.33
C ALA A 91 11.88 0.70 4.73
N ALA A 92 12.80 1.65 4.93
CA ALA A 92 12.89 2.40 6.19
C ALA A 92 11.64 3.27 6.46
N ALA A 93 11.13 3.97 5.45
CA ALA A 93 9.89 4.75 5.57
C ALA A 93 8.69 3.85 5.88
N TRP A 94 8.62 2.67 5.26
CA TRP A 94 7.56 1.70 5.53
C TRP A 94 7.64 1.12 6.95
N ALA A 95 8.85 0.87 7.46
CA ALA A 95 9.05 0.47 8.85
C ALA A 95 8.67 1.57 9.85
N LEU A 96 8.94 2.84 9.51
CA LEU A 96 8.52 3.98 10.31
C LEU A 96 6.99 4.07 10.40
N GLU A 97 6.27 3.99 9.27
CA GLU A 97 4.81 3.99 9.27
C GLU A 97 4.25 2.80 10.07
N ALA A 98 4.84 1.61 9.93
CA ALA A 98 4.46 0.46 10.75
C ALA A 98 4.59 0.73 12.25
N ALA A 99 5.69 1.35 12.68
CA ALA A 99 5.90 1.72 14.08
C ALA A 99 4.88 2.77 14.56
N LEU A 100 4.55 3.75 13.72
CA LEU A 100 3.53 4.76 14.02
C LEU A 100 2.14 4.11 14.15
N LEU A 101 1.72 3.29 13.18
CA LEU A 101 0.43 2.58 13.24
C LEU A 101 0.32 1.73 14.51
N LEU A 102 1.38 1.00 14.87
CA LEU A 102 1.40 0.17 16.08
C LEU A 102 1.32 1.01 17.36
N ALA A 103 2.09 2.11 17.45
CA ALA A 103 2.05 3.00 18.61
C ALA A 103 0.65 3.61 18.82
N TRP A 104 -0.07 3.94 17.75
CA TRP A 104 -1.42 4.46 17.84
C TRP A 104 -2.49 3.38 18.06
N ALA A 105 -2.24 2.12 17.69
CA ALA A 105 -3.13 1.01 18.04
C ALA A 105 -3.33 0.90 19.57
N TRP A 106 -2.30 1.22 20.35
CA TRP A 106 -2.32 1.10 21.82
C TRP A 106 -3.06 2.24 22.51
N ARG A 107 -3.35 3.34 21.80
CA ARG A 107 -4.04 4.51 22.34
C ARG A 107 -5.57 4.40 22.33
N GLY A 108 -6.12 3.34 21.73
CA GLY A 108 -7.55 3.12 21.61
C GLY A 108 -8.24 4.04 20.58
N PRO A 109 -9.54 3.80 20.31
CA PRO A 109 -10.30 4.59 19.35
C PRO A 109 -10.50 6.03 19.81
N ALA A 110 -10.54 6.96 18.86
CA ALA A 110 -10.86 8.36 19.07
C ALA A 110 -12.36 8.66 18.91
N ALA A 111 -12.71 9.94 18.78
CA ALA A 111 -14.03 10.32 18.31
C ALA A 111 -14.30 9.74 16.90
N ALA A 112 -15.57 9.42 16.64
CA ALA A 112 -16.01 8.94 15.33
C ALA A 112 -15.61 9.92 14.22
N ALA A 113 -15.25 9.38 13.06
CA ALA A 113 -15.08 10.19 11.86
C ALA A 113 -16.43 10.76 11.41
N GLU A 114 -16.40 11.96 10.81
CA GLU A 114 -17.56 12.55 10.14
C GLU A 114 -18.17 11.55 9.13
N PRO A 115 -19.50 11.42 9.03
CA PRO A 115 -20.13 10.39 8.21
C PRO A 115 -19.68 10.38 6.74
N ALA A 116 -19.52 11.56 6.13
CA ALA A 116 -19.06 11.70 4.75
C ALA A 116 -17.60 11.25 4.57
N LEU A 117 -16.71 11.66 5.49
CA LEU A 117 -15.31 11.24 5.48
C LEU A 117 -15.19 9.72 5.66
N ARG A 118 -16.03 9.16 6.53
CA ARG A 118 -16.07 7.72 6.75
C ARG A 118 -16.51 6.97 5.51
N ALA A 119 -17.57 7.42 4.85
CA ALA A 119 -18.05 6.82 3.59
C ALA A 119 -16.97 6.88 2.50
N ALA A 120 -16.31 8.03 2.34
CA ALA A 120 -15.20 8.20 1.41
C ALA A 120 -14.03 7.25 1.73
N GLY A 121 -13.64 7.14 3.00
CA GLY A 121 -12.59 6.22 3.45
C GLY A 121 -12.91 4.76 3.14
N LEU A 122 -14.15 4.33 3.40
CA LEU A 122 -14.60 2.97 3.07
C LEU A 122 -14.62 2.72 1.56
N ALA A 123 -15.03 3.70 0.76
CA ALA A 123 -14.99 3.60 -0.69
C ALA A 123 -13.55 3.49 -1.22
N VAL A 124 -12.61 4.27 -0.68
CA VAL A 124 -11.18 4.18 -1.02
C VAL A 124 -10.60 2.83 -0.62
N ALA A 125 -10.89 2.35 0.60
CA ALA A 125 -10.45 1.04 1.05
C ALA A 125 -11.02 -0.09 0.17
N LEU A 126 -12.30 -0.01 -0.20
CA LEU A 126 -12.92 -0.97 -1.11
C LEU A 126 -12.27 -0.93 -2.51
N ALA A 127 -11.95 0.25 -3.02
CA ALA A 127 -11.26 0.40 -4.30
C ALA A 127 -9.86 -0.24 -4.27
N ALA A 128 -9.12 -0.14 -3.16
CA ALA A 128 -7.84 -0.83 -2.99
C ALA A 128 -7.99 -2.36 -3.03
N VAL A 129 -9.12 -2.90 -2.56
CA VAL A 129 -9.38 -4.35 -2.53
C VAL A 129 -9.94 -4.88 -3.85
N VAL A 130 -10.68 -4.05 -4.60
CA VAL A 130 -11.39 -4.49 -5.81
C VAL A 130 -10.73 -3.95 -7.08
N ALA A 131 -10.51 -2.64 -7.17
CA ALA A 131 -10.00 -2.03 -8.40
C ALA A 131 -8.55 -2.43 -8.67
N TYR A 132 -7.66 -2.35 -7.66
CA TYR A 132 -6.23 -2.66 -7.83
C TYR A 132 -5.94 -4.07 -8.36
N PRO A 133 -6.55 -5.15 -7.81
CA PRO A 133 -6.35 -6.48 -8.37
C PRO A 133 -6.87 -6.61 -9.81
N LEU A 134 -7.97 -5.91 -10.13
CA LEU A 134 -8.58 -5.94 -11.46
C LEU A 134 -7.79 -5.14 -12.51
N LEU A 135 -6.95 -4.18 -12.10
CA LEU A 135 -6.12 -3.42 -13.04
C LEU A 135 -5.22 -4.32 -13.87
N ALA A 136 -4.69 -5.42 -13.32
CA ALA A 136 -3.86 -6.35 -14.07
C ALA A 136 -4.61 -6.99 -15.26
N PRO A 137 -5.69 -7.79 -15.06
CA PRO A 137 -6.40 -8.39 -16.17
C PRO A 137 -7.03 -7.37 -17.13
N LEU A 138 -7.52 -6.23 -16.62
CA LEU A 138 -8.10 -5.17 -17.47
C LEU A 138 -7.08 -4.51 -18.39
N THR A 139 -5.79 -4.59 -18.06
CA THR A 139 -4.67 -4.10 -18.89
C THR A 139 -3.96 -5.22 -19.65
N GLY A 140 -4.55 -6.42 -19.71
CA GLY A 140 -3.97 -7.58 -20.40
C GLY A 140 -2.81 -8.25 -19.66
N ARG A 141 -2.57 -7.89 -18.38
CA ARG A 141 -1.55 -8.52 -17.53
C ARG A 141 -2.12 -9.76 -16.81
N PRO A 142 -1.31 -10.80 -16.57
CA PRO A 142 -1.76 -11.98 -15.84
C PRO A 142 -2.10 -11.64 -14.38
N TRP A 143 -2.96 -12.46 -13.76
CA TRP A 143 -3.35 -12.28 -12.34
C TRP A 143 -2.15 -12.30 -11.37
N TRP A 144 -1.05 -12.96 -11.73
CA TRP A 144 0.19 -12.95 -10.97
C TRP A 144 0.89 -11.59 -10.91
N GLN A 145 0.46 -10.62 -11.72
CA GLN A 145 0.90 -9.23 -11.70
C GLN A 145 -0.16 -8.30 -11.07
N ALA A 146 -1.19 -8.87 -10.43
CA ALA A 146 -2.19 -8.10 -9.71
C ALA A 146 -1.58 -7.42 -8.48
N GLU A 147 -2.24 -6.38 -8.00
CA GLU A 147 -1.83 -5.68 -6.80
C GLU A 147 -2.79 -5.97 -5.67
N LEU A 148 -2.28 -6.50 -4.56
CA LEU A 148 -3.07 -6.93 -3.41
C LEU A 148 -2.61 -6.21 -2.15
N ALA A 149 -3.56 -5.67 -1.39
CA ALA A 149 -3.28 -5.09 -0.08
C ALA A 149 -2.66 -6.13 0.87
N GLY A 150 -1.63 -5.74 1.60
CA GLY A 150 -0.81 -6.60 2.45
C GLY A 150 0.30 -7.35 1.72
N LEU A 151 0.37 -7.29 0.39
CA LEU A 151 1.39 -7.96 -0.43
C LEU A 151 2.16 -7.00 -1.32
N THR A 152 1.47 -6.10 -2.02
CA THR A 152 2.06 -5.10 -2.92
C THR A 152 1.91 -3.70 -2.32
N PRO A 153 2.84 -2.79 -2.63
CA PRO A 153 2.93 -1.54 -1.88
C PRO A 153 1.80 -0.55 -2.19
N ASP A 154 1.40 -0.36 -3.45
CA ASP A 154 0.40 0.67 -3.80
C ASP A 154 -0.99 0.30 -3.28
N ALA A 155 -1.42 -0.96 -3.46
CA ALA A 155 -2.68 -1.46 -2.90
C ALA A 155 -2.71 -1.39 -1.36
N THR A 156 -1.58 -1.67 -0.69
CA THR A 156 -1.49 -1.58 0.78
C THR A 156 -1.60 -0.14 1.25
N ALA A 157 -0.88 0.79 0.62
CA ALA A 157 -0.93 2.20 0.98
C ALA A 157 -2.33 2.80 0.76
N LEU A 158 -3.00 2.46 -0.35
CA LEU A 158 -4.37 2.93 -0.60
C LEU A 158 -5.37 2.36 0.41
N PHE A 159 -5.25 1.07 0.73
CA PHE A 159 -6.10 0.42 1.72
C PHE A 159 -5.91 1.05 3.11
N THR A 160 -4.66 1.28 3.52
CA THR A 160 -4.33 2.00 4.77
C THR A 160 -4.94 3.39 4.79
N ALA A 161 -4.77 4.17 3.72
CA ALA A 161 -5.34 5.52 3.64
C ALA A 161 -6.87 5.50 3.80
N GLY A 162 -7.56 4.60 3.09
CA GLY A 162 -9.00 4.42 3.21
C GLY A 162 -9.45 4.07 4.64
N LEU A 163 -8.77 3.13 5.29
CA LEU A 163 -9.09 2.75 6.68
C LEU A 163 -8.79 3.86 7.69
N LEU A 164 -7.70 4.63 7.52
CA LEU A 164 -7.39 5.77 8.40
C LEU A 164 -8.42 6.90 8.29
N LEU A 165 -9.04 7.07 7.12
CA LEU A 165 -10.15 8.00 6.93
C LEU A 165 -11.45 7.48 7.56
N ALA A 166 -11.70 6.17 7.45
CA ALA A 166 -12.92 5.52 7.93
C ALA A 166 -12.99 5.31 9.45
N LEU A 167 -11.85 5.00 10.08
CA LEU A 167 -11.76 4.63 11.48
C LEU A 167 -11.67 5.87 12.40
N PRO A 168 -12.14 5.75 13.66
CA PRO A 168 -11.97 6.80 14.67
C PRO A 168 -10.50 6.87 15.13
N VAL A 169 -9.68 7.62 14.39
CA VAL A 169 -8.23 7.78 14.64
C VAL A 169 -7.91 9.25 14.91
N ARG A 170 -7.31 9.53 16.08
CA ARG A 170 -7.10 10.92 16.56
C ARG A 170 -6.08 11.69 15.71
N GLN A 171 -4.95 11.06 15.39
CA GLN A 171 -3.86 11.71 14.64
C GLN A 171 -3.78 11.20 13.20
N ARG A 172 -4.95 11.01 12.55
CA ARG A 172 -5.04 10.46 11.20
C ARG A 172 -4.21 11.23 10.16
N ALA A 173 -4.13 12.56 10.29
CA ALA A 173 -3.41 13.40 9.33
C ALA A 173 -1.91 13.03 9.27
N TRP A 174 -1.29 12.77 10.42
CA TRP A 174 0.11 12.35 10.50
C TRP A 174 0.33 10.95 9.94
N LEU A 175 -0.56 10.01 10.27
CA LEU A 175 -0.52 8.63 9.75
C LEU A 175 -0.85 8.54 8.25
N LEU A 176 -1.43 9.59 7.65
CA LEU A 176 -1.71 9.64 6.22
C LEU A 176 -0.52 10.14 5.40
N VAL A 177 0.48 10.77 6.00
CA VAL A 177 1.61 11.37 5.26
C VAL A 177 2.34 10.31 4.46
N LEU A 178 2.80 9.23 5.09
CA LEU A 178 3.56 8.19 4.39
C LEU A 178 2.73 7.38 3.38
N PRO A 179 1.48 6.94 3.68
CA PRO A 179 0.60 6.34 2.68
C PRO A 179 0.39 7.23 1.45
N VAL A 180 0.12 8.53 1.64
CA VAL A 180 -0.11 9.47 0.53
C VAL A 180 1.16 9.71 -0.27
N LEU A 181 2.30 9.94 0.40
CA LEU A 181 3.58 10.09 -0.28
C LEU A 181 3.92 8.84 -1.11
N TRP A 182 3.67 7.65 -0.57
CA TRP A 182 3.85 6.42 -1.32
C TRP A 182 2.93 6.33 -2.55
N LEU A 183 1.64 6.66 -2.42
CA LEU A 183 0.72 6.68 -3.56
C LEU A 183 1.15 7.65 -4.66
N VAL A 184 1.76 8.79 -4.31
CA VAL A 184 2.36 9.71 -5.28
C VAL A 184 3.57 9.06 -5.98
N VAL A 185 4.43 8.37 -5.22
CA VAL A 185 5.57 7.63 -5.80
C VAL A 185 5.09 6.49 -6.71
N GLY A 186 4.10 5.70 -6.31
CA GLY A 186 3.52 4.63 -7.11
C GLY A 186 2.87 5.16 -8.39
N TRP A 187 2.06 6.22 -8.28
CA TRP A 187 1.43 6.85 -9.43
C TRP A 187 2.45 7.42 -10.42
N THR A 188 3.45 8.16 -9.94
CA THR A 188 4.51 8.70 -10.81
C THR A 188 5.34 7.59 -11.45
N THR A 189 5.65 6.53 -10.71
CA THR A 189 6.34 5.34 -11.24
C THR A 189 5.52 4.67 -12.34
N ALA A 190 4.22 4.44 -12.11
CA ALA A 190 3.33 3.85 -13.10
C ALA A 190 3.23 4.72 -14.37
N TRP A 191 3.07 6.03 -14.21
CA TRP A 191 3.01 6.96 -15.35
C TRP A 191 4.31 6.93 -16.17
N LEU A 192 5.48 6.92 -15.52
CA LEU A 192 6.77 6.86 -16.23
C LEU A 192 7.05 5.51 -16.90
N LEU A 193 6.42 4.43 -16.44
CA LEU A 193 6.61 3.08 -16.99
C LEU A 193 5.66 2.77 -18.16
N TYR A 194 4.47 3.38 -18.19
CA TYR A 194 3.39 3.01 -19.10
C TYR A 194 2.78 4.19 -19.90
N GLY A 195 3.16 5.43 -19.60
CA GLY A 195 2.75 6.65 -20.32
C GLY A 195 3.75 7.05 -21.38
#